data_AF-A0A4V2QER5-F1
#
_entry.id   AF-A0A4V2QER5-F1
#
_cell.length_a   1.000
_cell.length_b   1.000
_cell.length_c   1.000
_cell.angle_alpha   90.00
_cell.angle_beta   90.00
_cell.angle_gamma   90.00
#
_symmetry.space_group_name_H-M   'P 1'
#
loop_
_entity.id
_entity.type
_entity.pdbx_description
1 polymer ?
#
loop_
_entity_poly.entity_id
_entity_poly.type
_entity_poly.pdbx_seq_one_letter_code
_entity_poly.pdbx_strand_id
1 'polypeptide(L)'
;MHYTKKILSVGLLCFMLSCNEDLKTTFLDTKITTANNKLVEINVPKAIENNQITTQINNEINNTVIAALQTGEEDTATSSTIEESITTFNNEYTAFNKDFPDVSQPWEAQIDGEVMFQSPKIISIAITSYVNTGGAHGITHISFLNFESSTGKRIENTNLIKNKKAFENVAQTYFKDAITEEDVIFEPNTFKLPANIGFNDEGVILLYNQYEIAPYSTGIIEFTIPIEKVTKYLAFDGS
;
A
#
# COMPACT_ATOMS: atom_id res chain seq x y z
N MET A 1 -40.05 -71.75 -18.40
CA MET A 1 -38.86 -70.90 -18.67
C MET A 1 -39.34 -69.47 -18.94
N HIS A 2 -39.31 -68.60 -17.92
CA HIS A 2 -39.57 -67.17 -18.07
C HIS A 2 -38.34 -66.42 -17.56
N TYR A 3 -37.63 -65.75 -18.45
CA TYR A 3 -36.48 -64.91 -18.15
C TYR A 3 -36.96 -63.47 -17.96
N THR A 4 -36.92 -62.98 -16.72
CA THR A 4 -37.13 -61.57 -16.40
C THR A 4 -35.80 -60.83 -16.59
N LYS A 5 -35.72 -59.96 -17.61
CA LYS A 5 -34.59 -59.02 -17.77
C LYS A 5 -34.70 -57.93 -16.71
N LYS A 6 -33.76 -57.87 -15.77
CA LYS A 6 -33.55 -56.70 -14.90
C LYS A 6 -32.75 -55.67 -15.70
N ILE A 7 -33.36 -54.52 -15.98
CA ILE A 7 -32.66 -53.35 -16.54
C ILE A 7 -32.04 -52.62 -15.34
N LEU A 8 -30.71 -52.63 -15.26
CA LEU A 8 -29.95 -51.88 -14.27
C LEU A 8 -29.63 -50.50 -14.89
N SER A 9 -30.42 -49.49 -14.53
CA SER A 9 -30.11 -48.10 -14.90
C SER A 9 -29.00 -47.58 -13.98
N VAL A 10 -27.78 -47.49 -14.50
CA VAL A 10 -26.65 -46.85 -13.83
C VAL A 10 -26.84 -45.34 -13.94
N GLY A 11 -27.10 -44.68 -12.80
CA GLY A 11 -27.18 -43.23 -12.73
C GLY A 11 -25.80 -42.62 -12.94
N LEU A 12 -25.67 -41.76 -13.95
CA LEU A 12 -24.47 -40.96 -14.21
C LEU A 12 -24.39 -39.86 -13.14
N LEU A 13 -23.54 -40.07 -12.13
CA LEU A 13 -23.26 -39.08 -11.10
C LEU A 13 -22.30 -38.03 -11.69
N CYS A 14 -22.84 -36.91 -12.17
CA CYS A 14 -22.03 -35.76 -12.56
C CYS A 14 -21.39 -35.15 -11.31
N PHE A 15 -20.10 -35.42 -11.11
CA PHE A 15 -19.27 -34.67 -10.17
C PHE A 15 -19.11 -33.25 -10.72
N MET A 16 -19.84 -32.30 -10.14
CA MET A 16 -19.58 -30.88 -10.34
C MET A 16 -18.28 -30.55 -9.59
N LEU A 17 -17.15 -30.60 -10.30
CA LEU A 17 -15.91 -30.00 -9.83
C LEU A 17 -16.12 -28.49 -9.82
N SER A 18 -16.53 -27.95 -8.67
CA SER A 18 -16.49 -26.51 -8.40
C SER A 18 -15.02 -26.10 -8.41
N CYS A 19 -14.53 -25.58 -9.54
CA CYS A 19 -13.38 -24.70 -9.48
C CYS A 19 -13.83 -23.47 -8.68
N ASN A 20 -13.45 -23.42 -7.39
CA ASN A 20 -13.35 -22.14 -6.72
C ASN A 20 -12.15 -21.44 -7.35
N GLU A 21 -12.35 -20.75 -8.47
CA GLU A 21 -11.40 -19.71 -8.83
C GLU A 21 -11.49 -18.66 -7.73
N ASP A 22 -10.44 -18.59 -6.91
CA ASP A 22 -10.29 -17.53 -5.93
C ASP A 22 -10.44 -16.19 -6.67
N LEU A 23 -11.47 -15.43 -6.31
CA LEU A 23 -11.78 -14.14 -6.93
C LEU A 23 -10.62 -13.18 -6.70
N LYS A 24 -9.73 -13.11 -7.68
CA LYS A 24 -8.59 -12.19 -7.72
C LYS A 24 -9.04 -10.89 -8.37
N THR A 25 -9.00 -9.78 -7.64
CA THR A 25 -9.15 -8.43 -8.19
C THR A 25 -8.01 -8.16 -9.19
N THR A 26 -8.37 -7.68 -10.37
CA THR A 26 -7.47 -7.37 -11.46
C THR A 26 -7.09 -5.90 -11.40
N PHE A 27 -5.79 -5.63 -11.49
CA PHE A 27 -5.24 -4.28 -11.51
C PHE A 27 -4.58 -4.00 -12.85
N LEU A 28 -4.69 -2.74 -13.30
CA LEU A 28 -3.90 -2.21 -14.41
C LEU A 28 -3.10 -0.99 -13.93
N ASP A 29 -1.83 -0.95 -14.28
CA ASP A 29 -0.99 0.21 -14.08
C ASP A 29 -1.55 1.39 -14.88
N THR A 30 -1.87 2.47 -14.18
CA THR A 30 -2.52 3.63 -14.76
C THR A 30 -1.63 4.85 -14.57
N LYS A 31 -1.20 5.42 -15.70
CA LYS A 31 -0.57 6.73 -15.72
C LYS A 31 -1.64 7.83 -15.64
N ILE A 32 -1.55 8.70 -14.65
CA ILE A 32 -2.48 9.82 -14.44
C ILE A 32 -1.73 11.13 -14.68
N THR A 33 -2.31 12.01 -15.49
CA THR A 33 -1.70 13.30 -15.85
C THR A 33 -2.76 14.30 -16.29
N THR A 34 -2.38 15.57 -16.43
CA THR A 34 -3.21 16.64 -17.01
C THR A 34 -2.53 17.28 -18.21
N ALA A 35 -3.29 18.01 -19.04
CA ALA A 35 -2.78 18.58 -20.28
C ALA A 35 -1.60 19.56 -20.11
N ASN A 36 -1.50 20.22 -18.95
CA ASN A 36 -0.48 21.22 -18.65
C ASN A 36 0.53 20.75 -17.59
N ASN A 37 0.53 19.46 -17.24
CA ASN A 37 1.41 18.92 -16.23
C ASN A 37 2.89 18.95 -16.68
N LYS A 38 3.77 19.48 -15.84
CA LYS A 38 5.22 19.53 -16.08
C LYS A 38 6.06 18.94 -14.96
N LEU A 39 5.48 18.68 -13.79
CA LEU A 39 6.22 18.45 -12.54
C LEU A 39 5.88 17.13 -11.86
N VAL A 40 4.74 16.53 -12.21
CA VAL A 40 4.19 15.37 -11.51
C VAL A 40 4.21 14.14 -12.40
N GLU A 41 4.75 13.03 -11.92
CA GLU A 41 4.60 11.72 -12.54
C GLU A 41 3.83 10.80 -11.58
N ILE A 42 2.74 10.21 -12.06
CA ILE A 42 1.94 9.25 -11.29
C ILE A 42 1.75 7.98 -12.12
N ASN A 43 2.13 6.85 -11.55
CA ASN A 43 1.84 5.52 -12.09
C ASN A 43 1.37 4.62 -10.95
N VAL A 44 0.05 4.38 -10.86
CA VAL A 44 -0.54 3.62 -9.75
C VAL A 44 -1.48 2.53 -10.26
N PRO A 45 -1.65 1.42 -9.52
CA PRO A 45 -2.55 0.36 -9.91
C PRO A 45 -4.00 0.83 -9.79
N LYS A 46 -4.83 0.46 -10.78
CA LYS A 46 -6.27 0.69 -10.78
C LYS A 46 -7.01 -0.63 -10.87
N ALA A 47 -7.89 -0.88 -9.90
CA ALA A 47 -8.79 -2.04 -9.95
C ALA A 47 -9.91 -1.82 -10.99
N ILE A 48 -10.20 -2.81 -11.84
CA ILE A 48 -10.96 -2.58 -13.10
C ILE A 48 -12.37 -3.19 -13.19
N GLU A 49 -12.80 -4.00 -12.22
CA GLU A 49 -14.08 -4.72 -12.28
C GLU A 49 -15.33 -3.83 -12.13
N ASN A 50 -15.16 -2.54 -11.80
CA ASN A 50 -16.24 -1.56 -11.65
C ASN A 50 -17.36 -1.99 -10.70
N ASN A 51 -16.98 -2.61 -9.58
CA ASN A 51 -17.87 -3.01 -8.49
C ASN A 51 -17.52 -2.27 -7.18
N GLN A 52 -18.34 -2.46 -6.14
CA GLN A 52 -18.14 -1.79 -4.85
C GLN A 52 -16.74 -2.04 -4.24
N ILE A 53 -16.20 -3.27 -4.36
CA ILE A 53 -14.88 -3.64 -3.86
C ILE A 53 -13.81 -2.77 -4.55
N THR A 54 -13.82 -2.75 -5.88
CA THR A 54 -12.85 -1.97 -6.67
C THR A 54 -12.99 -0.47 -6.47
N THR A 55 -14.21 0.02 -6.25
CA THR A 55 -14.45 1.44 -5.95
C THR A 55 -13.83 1.84 -4.61
N GLN A 56 -13.96 1.02 -3.56
CA GLN A 56 -13.35 1.30 -2.27
C GLN A 56 -11.82 1.32 -2.35
N ILE A 57 -11.23 0.33 -3.03
CA ILE A 57 -9.78 0.26 -3.22
C ILE A 57 -9.27 1.48 -3.99
N ASN A 58 -9.88 1.79 -5.14
CA ASN A 58 -9.47 2.92 -5.96
C ASN A 58 -9.62 4.27 -5.23
N ASN A 59 -10.65 4.42 -4.39
CA ASN A 59 -10.82 5.63 -3.58
C ASN A 59 -9.67 5.82 -2.58
N GLU A 60 -9.24 4.77 -1.91
CA GLU A 60 -8.12 4.81 -0.95
C GLU A 60 -6.78 5.08 -1.63
N ILE A 61 -6.54 4.48 -2.81
CA ILE A 61 -5.39 4.81 -3.65
C ILE A 61 -5.42 6.29 -4.05
N ASN A 62 -6.56 6.78 -4.55
CA ASN A 62 -6.71 8.16 -4.95
C ASN A 62 -6.49 9.14 -3.80
N ASN A 63 -7.07 8.87 -2.63
CA ASN A 63 -6.88 9.70 -1.43
C ASN A 63 -5.42 9.76 -1.01
N THR A 64 -4.70 8.63 -1.10
CA THR A 64 -3.26 8.57 -0.77
C THR A 64 -2.44 9.40 -1.76
N VAL A 65 -2.71 9.29 -3.06
CA VAL A 65 -2.04 10.10 -4.11
C VAL A 65 -2.35 11.59 -3.94
N ILE A 66 -3.60 11.94 -3.64
CA ILE A 66 -4.03 13.33 -3.41
C ILE A 66 -3.28 13.91 -2.21
N ALA A 67 -3.23 13.18 -1.09
CA ALA A 67 -2.52 13.62 0.11
C ALA A 67 -1.03 13.85 -0.15
N ALA A 68 -0.38 12.97 -0.93
CA ALA A 68 1.03 13.12 -1.28
C ALA A 68 1.36 14.37 -2.11
N LEU A 69 0.38 14.92 -2.84
CA LEU A 69 0.57 16.14 -3.65
C LEU A 69 0.23 17.44 -2.92
N GLN A 70 -0.26 17.39 -1.69
CA GLN A 70 -0.60 18.59 -0.93
C GLN A 70 0.68 19.32 -0.49
N THR A 71 0.79 20.61 -0.80
CA THR A 71 1.87 21.46 -0.29
C THR A 71 1.28 22.44 0.74
N GLY A 72 1.48 22.17 2.05
CA GLY A 72 0.90 22.98 3.13
C GLY A 72 0.44 22.16 4.34
N GLU A 73 -0.34 22.78 5.24
CA GLU A 73 -0.93 22.09 6.41
C GLU A 73 -2.06 21.13 5.98
N GLU A 74 -2.14 19.97 6.64
CA GLU A 74 -3.05 18.85 6.32
C GLU A 74 -4.55 19.22 6.31
N ASP A 75 -4.95 20.29 7.01
CA ASP A 75 -6.36 20.67 7.19
C ASP A 75 -6.96 21.53 6.06
N THR A 76 -6.19 21.86 5.02
CA THR A 76 -6.67 22.64 3.85
C THR A 76 -6.77 21.83 2.57
N ALA A 77 -7.17 20.55 2.65
CA ALA A 77 -7.41 19.74 1.46
C ALA A 77 -8.45 20.39 0.53
N THR A 78 -7.98 21.06 -0.53
CA THR A 78 -8.83 21.80 -1.48
C THR A 78 -9.23 20.98 -2.71
N SER A 79 -8.49 19.91 -3.01
CA SER A 79 -8.66 19.12 -4.24
C SER A 79 -9.45 17.84 -3.98
N SER A 80 -10.44 17.56 -4.83
CA SER A 80 -11.32 16.38 -4.74
C SER A 80 -10.85 15.23 -5.66
N THR A 81 -9.90 15.48 -6.56
CA THR A 81 -9.38 14.52 -7.54
C THR A 81 -7.86 14.60 -7.69
N ILE A 82 -7.25 13.56 -8.26
CA ILE A 82 -5.81 13.54 -8.57
C ILE A 82 -5.48 14.62 -9.60
N GLU A 83 -6.30 14.79 -10.64
CA GLU A 83 -6.08 15.78 -11.69
C GLU A 83 -6.13 17.23 -11.17
N GLU A 84 -7.05 17.51 -10.24
CA GLU A 84 -7.07 18.79 -9.52
C GLU A 84 -5.80 18.97 -8.70
N SER A 85 -5.34 17.93 -7.99
CA SER A 85 -4.12 17.99 -7.18
C SER A 85 -2.87 18.22 -8.04
N ILE A 86 -2.75 17.55 -9.20
CA ILE A 86 -1.68 17.81 -10.18
C ILE A 86 -1.72 19.26 -10.65
N THR A 87 -2.92 19.76 -10.97
CA THR A 87 -3.10 21.14 -11.45
C THR A 87 -2.70 22.15 -10.36
N THR A 88 -3.12 21.91 -9.13
CA THR A 88 -2.79 22.73 -7.95
C THR A 88 -1.28 22.76 -7.72
N PHE A 89 -0.60 21.61 -7.70
CA PHE A 89 0.86 21.52 -7.53
C PHE A 89 1.63 22.32 -8.60
N ASN A 90 1.21 22.23 -9.88
CA ASN A 90 1.82 23.02 -10.96
C ASN A 90 1.56 24.52 -10.82
N ASN A 91 0.38 24.92 -10.34
CA ASN A 91 0.02 26.32 -10.12
C ASN A 91 0.79 26.92 -8.92
N GLU A 92 0.94 26.15 -7.84
CA GLU A 92 1.72 26.56 -6.66
C GLU A 92 3.19 26.77 -7.01
N TYR A 93 3.80 25.87 -7.78
CA TYR A 93 5.14 26.09 -8.32
C TYR A 93 5.23 27.35 -9.19
N THR A 94 4.22 27.60 -10.04
CA THR A 94 4.17 28.80 -10.87
C THR A 94 4.09 30.08 -10.03
N ALA A 95 3.30 30.06 -8.96
CA ALA A 95 3.21 31.17 -8.00
C ALA A 95 4.53 31.35 -7.23
N PHE A 96 5.12 30.26 -6.75
CA PHE A 96 6.42 30.27 -6.07
C PHE A 96 7.50 30.91 -6.96
N ASN A 97 7.63 30.51 -8.22
CA ASN A 97 8.62 31.09 -9.14
C ASN A 97 8.40 32.57 -9.44
N LYS A 98 7.15 33.05 -9.35
CA LYS A 98 6.84 34.48 -9.52
C LYS A 98 7.38 35.28 -8.33
N ASP A 99 7.24 34.74 -7.12
CA ASP A 99 7.66 35.39 -5.89
C ASP A 99 9.17 35.22 -5.63
N PHE A 100 9.77 34.14 -6.14
CA PHE A 100 11.18 33.77 -5.97
C PHE A 100 11.88 33.46 -7.31
N PRO A 101 12.02 34.43 -8.22
CA PRO A 101 12.53 34.20 -9.58
C PRO A 101 14.00 33.76 -9.65
N ASP A 102 14.76 33.95 -8.57
CA ASP A 102 16.18 33.57 -8.48
C ASP A 102 16.39 32.10 -8.07
N VAL A 103 15.32 31.39 -7.65
CA VAL A 103 15.39 29.97 -7.31
C VAL A 103 15.32 29.15 -8.60
N SER A 104 16.38 28.40 -8.90
CA SER A 104 16.50 27.63 -10.15
C SER A 104 16.07 26.17 -10.04
N GLN A 105 15.86 25.65 -8.83
CA GLN A 105 15.50 24.25 -8.62
C GLN A 105 14.00 24.04 -8.91
N PRO A 106 13.65 23.23 -9.93
CA PRO A 106 12.26 22.93 -10.21
C PRO A 106 11.67 22.05 -9.10
N TRP A 107 10.37 22.20 -8.87
CA TRP A 107 9.64 21.22 -8.08
C TRP A 107 9.47 19.92 -8.87
N GLU A 108 9.38 18.81 -8.16
CA GLU A 108 9.10 17.50 -8.74
C GLU A 108 8.29 16.65 -7.75
N ALA A 109 7.37 15.86 -8.30
CA ALA A 109 6.66 14.82 -7.56
C ALA A 109 6.61 13.54 -8.41
N GLN A 110 7.01 12.43 -7.83
CA GLN A 110 6.93 11.10 -8.43
C GLN A 110 6.15 10.21 -7.49
N ILE A 111 5.10 9.55 -7.99
CA ILE A 111 4.23 8.69 -7.20
C ILE A 111 4.02 7.38 -7.96
N ASP A 112 4.55 6.30 -7.40
CA ASP A 112 4.47 4.96 -7.96
C ASP A 112 3.70 4.05 -7.03
N GLY A 113 2.86 3.18 -7.59
CA GLY A 113 2.10 2.19 -6.85
C GLY A 113 2.37 0.77 -7.33
N GLU A 114 2.36 -0.18 -6.41
CA GLU A 114 2.59 -1.60 -6.69
C GLU A 114 1.63 -2.48 -5.89
N VAL A 115 1.05 -3.49 -6.53
CA VAL A 115 0.28 -4.53 -5.83
C VAL A 115 1.28 -5.54 -5.25
N MET A 116 1.57 -5.39 -3.96
CA MET A 116 2.58 -6.19 -3.26
C MET A 116 2.13 -7.62 -2.97
N PHE A 117 0.84 -7.79 -2.67
CA PHE A 117 0.28 -9.09 -2.31
C PHE A 117 -1.21 -9.17 -2.59
N GLN A 118 -1.67 -10.37 -2.91
CA GLN A 118 -3.08 -10.65 -3.08
C GLN A 118 -3.43 -12.09 -2.74
N SER A 119 -4.38 -12.25 -1.83
CA SER A 119 -4.98 -13.53 -1.46
C SER A 119 -6.52 -13.41 -1.40
N PRO A 120 -7.25 -14.52 -1.16
CA PRO A 120 -8.69 -14.46 -0.89
C PRO A 120 -9.09 -13.62 0.33
N LYS A 121 -8.12 -13.25 1.19
CA LYS A 121 -8.35 -12.52 2.44
C LYS A 121 -7.88 -11.07 2.39
N ILE A 122 -6.69 -10.84 1.84
CA ILE A 122 -6.06 -9.52 1.88
C ILE A 122 -5.46 -9.13 0.52
N ILE A 123 -5.59 -7.85 0.18
CA ILE A 123 -4.82 -7.19 -0.88
C ILE A 123 -3.92 -6.17 -0.20
N SER A 124 -2.63 -6.17 -0.51
CA SER A 124 -1.68 -5.17 -0.03
C SER A 124 -1.09 -4.41 -1.20
N ILE A 125 -1.14 -3.09 -1.15
CA ILE A 125 -0.65 -2.17 -2.18
C ILE A 125 0.35 -1.23 -1.53
N ALA A 126 1.53 -1.07 -2.12
CA ALA A 126 2.47 -0.01 -1.76
C ALA A 126 2.20 1.21 -2.63
N ILE A 127 2.19 2.40 -2.03
CA ILE A 127 2.26 3.68 -2.73
C ILE A 127 3.54 4.37 -2.23
N THR A 128 4.47 4.63 -3.14
CA THR A 128 5.70 5.35 -2.89
C THR A 128 5.58 6.74 -3.50
N SER A 129 5.73 7.78 -2.69
CA SER A 129 5.85 9.15 -3.16
C SER A 129 7.26 9.67 -2.92
N TYR A 130 7.77 10.44 -3.86
CA TYR A 130 8.92 11.31 -3.69
C TYR A 130 8.50 12.71 -4.11
N VAL A 131 8.67 13.69 -3.22
CA VAL A 131 8.28 15.09 -3.46
C VAL A 131 9.41 16.01 -3.07
N ASN A 132 9.79 16.90 -3.98
CA ASN A 132 10.74 17.97 -3.73
C ASN A 132 10.13 19.30 -4.18
N THR A 133 9.94 20.22 -3.25
CA THR A 133 9.41 21.57 -3.48
C THR A 133 10.51 22.63 -3.50
N GLY A 134 11.67 22.29 -4.10
CA GLY A 134 12.80 23.21 -4.28
C GLY A 134 13.82 23.18 -3.13
N GLY A 135 13.86 22.10 -2.35
CA GLY A 135 14.86 21.87 -1.31
C GLY A 135 16.16 21.24 -1.85
N ALA A 136 17.14 21.08 -0.96
CA ALA A 136 18.39 20.38 -1.27
C ALA A 136 18.17 18.90 -1.64
N HIS A 137 17.10 18.31 -1.14
CA HIS A 137 16.65 16.94 -1.41
C HIS A 137 15.12 16.87 -1.26
N GLY A 138 14.49 15.91 -1.94
CA GLY A 138 13.08 15.58 -1.70
C GLY A 138 12.89 14.67 -0.49
N ILE A 139 11.62 14.39 -0.18
CA ILE A 139 11.19 13.46 0.86
C ILE A 139 10.57 12.26 0.15
N THR A 140 11.05 11.06 0.49
CA THR A 140 10.43 9.80 0.08
C THR A 140 9.53 9.31 1.20
N HIS A 141 8.31 8.96 0.87
CA HIS A 141 7.34 8.39 1.78
C HIS A 141 6.68 7.16 1.15
N ILE A 142 6.67 6.04 1.86
CA ILE A 142 5.99 4.81 1.44
C ILE A 142 4.78 4.61 2.34
N SER A 143 3.64 4.26 1.74
CA SER A 143 2.40 3.90 2.44
C SER A 143 1.95 2.52 1.99
N PHE A 144 1.67 1.63 2.95
CA PHE A 144 1.03 0.35 2.67
C PHE A 144 -0.49 0.44 2.89
N LEU A 145 -1.24 0.12 1.82
CA LEU A 145 -2.69 0.06 1.83
C LEU A 145 -3.15 -1.40 1.85
N ASN A 146 -3.76 -1.82 2.96
CA ASN A 146 -4.21 -3.19 3.18
C ASN A 146 -5.72 -3.28 3.13
N PHE A 147 -6.28 -4.16 2.30
CA PHE A 147 -7.72 -4.26 2.09
C PHE A 147 -8.22 -5.66 2.36
N GLU A 148 -9.43 -5.78 2.91
CA GLU A 148 -10.14 -7.05 2.90
C GLU A 148 -10.58 -7.38 1.46
N SER A 149 -10.08 -8.49 0.88
CA SER A 149 -10.32 -8.83 -0.53
C SER A 149 -11.80 -8.99 -0.89
N SER A 150 -12.62 -9.43 0.06
CA SER A 150 -14.05 -9.70 -0.14
C SER A 150 -14.92 -8.44 -0.15
N THR A 151 -14.45 -7.33 0.45
CA THR A 151 -15.25 -6.10 0.63
C THR A 151 -14.60 -4.86 0.03
N GLY A 152 -13.28 -4.88 -0.19
CA GLY A 152 -12.49 -3.72 -0.60
C GLY A 152 -12.23 -2.73 0.53
N LYS A 153 -12.65 -3.06 1.76
CA LYS A 153 -12.54 -2.17 2.91
C LYS A 153 -11.10 -2.07 3.38
N ARG A 154 -10.62 -0.85 3.60
CA ARG A 154 -9.32 -0.58 4.22
C ARG A 154 -9.23 -1.17 5.62
N ILE A 155 -8.11 -1.83 5.91
CA ILE A 155 -7.73 -2.38 7.20
C ILE A 155 -6.63 -1.51 7.78
N GLU A 156 -6.94 -0.82 8.86
CA GLU A 156 -5.95 -0.08 9.64
C GLU A 156 -4.92 -1.00 10.28
N ASN A 157 -3.69 -0.53 10.49
CA ASN A 157 -2.61 -1.33 11.09
C ASN A 157 -2.97 -1.90 12.46
N THR A 158 -3.74 -1.16 13.26
CA THR A 158 -4.26 -1.62 14.56
C THR A 158 -5.20 -2.82 14.45
N ASN A 159 -5.83 -3.00 13.29
CA ASN A 159 -6.74 -4.10 12.99
C ASN A 159 -6.05 -5.25 12.24
N LEU A 160 -4.81 -5.08 11.76
CA LEU A 160 -4.02 -6.17 11.17
C LEU A 160 -3.58 -7.20 12.21
N ILE A 161 -3.37 -6.76 13.46
CA ILE A 161 -2.70 -7.54 14.51
C ILE A 161 -3.66 -7.76 15.69
N LYS A 162 -4.14 -8.99 15.87
CA LYS A 162 -5.04 -9.36 16.98
C LYS A 162 -4.32 -9.58 18.32
N ASN A 163 -3.06 -9.99 18.30
CA ASN A 163 -2.23 -10.14 19.50
C ASN A 163 -0.96 -9.29 19.40
N LYS A 164 -1.14 -7.98 19.62
CA LYS A 164 -0.09 -6.97 19.46
C LYS A 164 1.19 -7.29 20.23
N LYS A 165 1.08 -7.61 21.53
CA LYS A 165 2.26 -7.90 22.37
C LYS A 165 3.07 -9.11 21.86
N ALA A 166 2.39 -10.17 21.44
CA ALA A 166 3.10 -11.35 20.94
C ALA A 166 3.72 -11.11 19.56
N PHE A 167 3.04 -10.33 18.71
CA PHE A 167 3.58 -9.88 17.43
C PHE A 167 4.83 -8.99 17.63
N GLU A 168 4.76 -8.00 18.52
CA GLU A 168 5.87 -7.11 18.87
C GLU A 168 7.10 -7.89 19.35
N ASN A 169 6.92 -8.92 20.17
CA ASN A 169 8.04 -9.76 20.63
C ASN A 169 8.76 -10.46 19.47
N VAL A 170 8.04 -10.87 18.42
CA VAL A 170 8.66 -11.44 17.21
C VAL A 170 9.27 -10.33 16.37
N ALA A 171 8.54 -9.26 16.11
CA ALA A 171 9.01 -8.15 15.29
C ALA A 171 10.29 -7.51 15.84
N GLN A 172 10.42 -7.40 17.17
CA GLN A 172 11.61 -6.86 17.82
C GLN A 172 12.88 -7.66 17.51
N THR A 173 12.79 -8.98 17.26
CA THR A 173 13.99 -9.76 16.89
C THR A 173 14.47 -9.40 15.50
N TYR A 174 13.56 -9.28 14.53
CA TYR A 174 13.89 -8.88 13.16
C TYR A 174 14.33 -7.43 13.08
N PHE A 175 13.72 -6.54 13.87
CA PHE A 175 14.13 -5.15 13.97
C PHE A 175 15.60 -5.01 14.40
N LYS A 176 16.05 -5.80 15.39
CA LYS A 176 17.45 -5.79 15.84
C LYS A 176 18.43 -6.24 14.76
N ASP A 177 18.02 -7.16 13.89
CA ASP A 177 18.83 -7.61 12.76
C ASP A 177 18.85 -6.58 11.62
N ALA A 178 17.79 -5.77 11.50
CA ALA A 178 17.63 -4.75 10.47
C ALA A 178 18.38 -3.45 10.78
N ILE A 179 18.63 -3.14 12.06
CA ILE A 179 19.41 -1.97 12.47
C ILE A 179 20.90 -2.33 12.56
N THR A 180 21.75 -1.64 11.81
CA THR A 180 23.21 -1.87 11.83
C THR A 180 23.92 -1.05 12.90
N GLU A 181 23.36 0.11 13.25
CA GLU A 181 23.94 1.10 14.18
C GLU A 181 22.85 1.67 15.09
N GLU A 182 22.76 1.15 16.32
CA GLU A 182 21.73 1.57 17.28
C GLU A 182 21.87 3.04 17.70
N ASP A 183 23.07 3.62 17.64
CA ASP A 183 23.36 5.00 18.03
C ASP A 183 22.77 6.06 17.09
N VAL A 184 22.33 5.65 15.90
CA VAL A 184 21.67 6.53 14.91
C VAL A 184 20.16 6.64 15.15
N ILE A 185 19.57 5.72 15.92
CA ILE A 185 18.14 5.70 16.23
C ILE A 185 17.81 6.73 17.32
N PHE A 186 16.70 7.47 17.19
CA PHE A 186 16.28 8.49 18.16
C PHE A 186 15.96 7.93 19.55
N GLU A 187 15.33 6.75 19.61
CA GLU A 187 14.93 6.05 20.84
C GLU A 187 15.37 4.57 20.81
N PRO A 188 16.68 4.25 20.84
CA PRO A 188 17.19 2.91 20.57
C PRO A 188 16.74 1.85 21.59
N ASN A 189 16.40 2.28 22.80
CA ASN A 189 15.94 1.40 23.87
C ASN A 189 14.44 1.09 23.83
N THR A 190 13.68 1.69 22.91
CA THR A 190 12.21 1.57 22.84
C THR A 190 11.78 1.06 21.48
N PHE A 191 11.55 -0.25 21.37
CA PHE A 191 10.91 -0.80 20.17
C PHE A 191 9.44 -0.36 20.10
N LYS A 192 9.04 0.18 18.95
CA LYS A 192 7.66 0.53 18.60
C LYS A 192 7.40 0.00 17.20
N LEU A 193 6.20 -0.50 16.91
CA LEU A 193 5.86 -0.85 15.53
C LEU A 193 5.88 0.40 14.63
N PRO A 194 6.28 0.26 13.36
CA PRO A 194 6.22 1.36 12.41
C PRO A 194 4.78 1.78 12.12
N ALA A 195 4.65 3.01 11.63
CA ALA A 195 3.42 3.54 11.07
C ALA A 195 2.98 2.81 9.79
N ASN A 196 3.88 2.09 9.12
CA ASN A 196 3.60 1.36 7.88
C ASN A 196 3.87 -0.14 8.00
N ILE A 197 2.82 -0.93 7.78
CA ILE A 197 2.86 -2.39 7.79
C ILE A 197 2.16 -2.88 6.52
N GLY A 198 2.83 -3.73 5.74
CA GLY A 198 2.34 -4.29 4.48
C GLY A 198 2.50 -5.80 4.41
N PHE A 199 2.12 -6.39 3.28
CA PHE A 199 2.30 -7.81 3.01
C PHE A 199 2.90 -8.00 1.61
N ASN A 200 3.77 -9.00 1.48
CA ASN A 200 4.25 -9.54 0.21
C ASN A 200 4.21 -11.08 0.28
N ASP A 201 4.71 -11.73 -0.77
CA ASP A 201 4.78 -13.20 -0.83
C ASP A 201 5.71 -13.82 0.24
N GLU A 202 6.63 -13.04 0.83
CA GLU A 202 7.55 -13.52 1.88
C GLU A 202 6.93 -13.41 3.29
N GLY A 203 6.13 -12.38 3.56
CA GLY A 203 5.41 -12.23 4.81
C GLY A 203 4.95 -10.81 5.11
N VAL A 204 5.10 -10.40 6.36
CA VAL A 204 4.67 -9.08 6.85
C VAL A 204 5.84 -8.12 6.76
N ILE A 205 5.69 -7.05 5.99
CA ILE A 205 6.68 -5.98 5.85
C ILE A 205 6.41 -4.93 6.93
N LEU A 206 7.46 -4.54 7.65
CA LEU A 206 7.46 -3.44 8.61
C LEU A 206 8.43 -2.39 8.09
N LEU A 207 7.96 -1.16 7.91
CA LEU A 207 8.74 -0.10 7.27
C LEU A 207 8.62 1.21 8.04
N TYR A 208 9.75 1.72 8.49
CA TYR A 208 9.86 3.08 9.04
C TYR A 208 10.27 4.04 7.93
N ASN A 209 9.47 5.08 7.73
CA ASN A 209 9.80 6.13 6.77
C ASN A 209 10.98 6.99 7.26
N GLN A 210 11.53 7.80 6.35
CA GLN A 210 12.51 8.82 6.70
C GLN A 210 11.99 9.68 7.87
N TYR A 211 12.85 10.00 8.84
CA TYR A 211 12.53 10.74 10.06
C TYR A 211 11.64 10.04 11.09
N GLU A 212 11.13 8.83 10.83
CA GLU A 212 10.22 8.17 11.77
C GLU A 212 10.93 7.73 13.06
N ILE A 213 12.10 7.08 12.92
CA ILE A 213 12.91 6.63 14.06
C ILE A 213 14.39 7.02 13.97
N ALA A 214 14.82 7.63 12.86
CA ALA A 214 16.21 8.00 12.62
C ALA A 214 16.31 9.23 11.69
N PRO A 215 17.44 9.95 11.65
CA PRO A 215 17.65 11.07 10.74
C PRO A 215 17.51 10.66 9.27
N TYR A 216 17.19 11.63 8.41
CA TYR A 216 17.09 11.46 6.95
C TYR A 216 18.21 10.66 6.30
N SER A 217 19.46 10.89 6.73
CA SER A 217 20.65 10.23 6.20
C SER A 217 20.65 8.71 6.33
N THR A 218 19.85 8.18 7.25
CA THR A 218 19.66 6.74 7.46
C THR A 218 18.79 6.13 6.35
N GLY A 219 17.95 6.93 5.71
CA GLY A 219 16.97 6.46 4.75
C GLY A 219 15.79 5.74 5.41
N ILE A 220 15.13 4.88 4.64
CA ILE A 220 14.05 4.01 5.08
C ILE A 220 14.65 2.78 5.76
N ILE A 221 14.03 2.34 6.85
CA ILE A 221 14.38 1.09 7.53
C ILE A 221 13.22 0.13 7.31
N GLU A 222 13.49 -0.99 6.64
CA GLU A 222 12.49 -2.02 6.36
C GLU A 222 12.97 -3.41 6.75
N PHE A 223 12.03 -4.27 7.12
CA PHE A 223 12.29 -5.70 7.33
C PHE A 223 11.02 -6.52 7.15
N THR A 224 11.20 -7.76 6.71
CA THR A 224 10.11 -8.70 6.50
C THR A 224 10.15 -9.80 7.55
N ILE A 225 8.99 -10.06 8.17
CA ILE A 225 8.80 -11.21 9.07
C ILE A 225 8.09 -12.31 8.28
N PRO A 226 8.67 -13.51 8.14
CA PRO A 226 8.03 -14.63 7.45
C PRO A 226 6.64 -14.92 8.02
N ILE A 227 5.65 -15.11 7.14
CA ILE A 227 4.23 -15.17 7.53
C ILE A 227 3.95 -16.28 8.56
N GLU A 228 4.64 -17.41 8.47
CA GLU A 228 4.47 -18.56 9.36
C GLU A 228 4.91 -18.27 10.80
N LYS A 229 5.76 -17.26 11.01
CA LYS A 229 6.19 -16.84 12.35
C LYS A 229 5.13 -16.02 13.08
N VAL A 230 4.27 -15.32 12.33
CA VAL A 230 3.37 -14.31 12.86
C VAL A 230 1.89 -14.56 12.58
N THR A 231 1.52 -15.48 11.71
CA THR A 231 0.12 -15.72 11.29
C THR A 231 -0.86 -15.89 12.46
N LYS A 232 -0.47 -16.61 13.52
CA LYS A 232 -1.28 -16.80 14.74
C LYS A 232 -1.60 -15.50 15.50
N TYR A 233 -0.87 -14.42 15.24
CA TYR A 233 -1.03 -13.10 15.87
C TYR A 233 -1.75 -12.08 14.99
N LEU A 234 -1.99 -12.42 13.72
CA LEU A 234 -2.69 -11.57 12.76
C LEU A 234 -4.21 -11.78 12.84
N ALA A 235 -4.96 -10.76 12.45
CA ALA A 235 -6.42 -10.82 12.36
C ALA A 235 -6.93 -11.69 11.20
N PHE A 236 -6.03 -12.09 10.29
CA PHE A 236 -6.33 -12.92 9.13
C PHE A 236 -5.43 -14.17 9.14
N ASP A 237 -5.98 -15.28 8.69
CA ASP A 237 -5.21 -16.50 8.47
C ASP A 237 -4.40 -16.27 7.19
N GLY A 238 -3.07 -16.42 7.25
CA GLY A 238 -2.14 -16.03 6.17
C GLY A 238 -2.13 -16.99 4.97
N SER A 239 -3.28 -17.62 4.68
CA SER A 239 -3.49 -18.64 3.64
C SER A 239 -4.61 -18.24 2.70
#